data_AF-A0A5R9KZJ4-F1
#
_entry.id   AF-A0A5R9KZJ4-F1
#
_cell.length_a   1.000
_cell.length_b   1.000
_cell.length_c   1.000
_cell.angle_alpha   90.00
_cell.angle_beta   90.00
_cell.angle_gamma   90.00
#
_symmetry.space_group_name_H-M   'P 1'
#
loop_
_entity.id
_entity.type
_entity.pdbx_description
1 polymer ?
#
loop_
_entity_poly.entity_id
_entity_poly.type
_entity_poly.pdbx_seq_one_letter_code
_entity_poly.pdbx_strand_id
1 'polypeptide(L)'
;MIRQLEATGISPSQRFEINLGTVGLTAREKDIVRQVRSGKTYKLIADELYISERTVSKHIQNVFEKLGVSNRVELLNRLEIWENG
;
A
#
# COMPACT_ATOMS: atom_id res chain seq x y z
N MET A 1 -23.80 -14.74 1.25
CA MET A 1 -23.51 -13.29 1.35
C MET A 1 -22.24 -12.88 0.61
N ILE A 2 -21.27 -13.79 0.39
CA ILE A 2 -20.02 -13.59 -0.38
C ILE A 2 -20.22 -13.77 -1.90
N ARG A 3 -21.32 -13.26 -2.48
CA ARG A 3 -21.60 -13.36 -3.94
C ARG A 3 -21.95 -12.03 -4.61
N GLN A 4 -22.01 -10.92 -3.86
CA GLN A 4 -22.49 -9.64 -4.40
C GLN A 4 -21.39 -8.64 -4.80
N LEU A 5 -20.11 -8.90 -4.50
CA LEU A 5 -19.01 -7.96 -4.83
C LEU A 5 -18.26 -8.29 -6.13
N GLU A 6 -18.56 -9.41 -6.79
CA GLU A 6 -18.20 -9.61 -8.22
C GLU A 6 -19.00 -8.66 -9.14
N ALA A 7 -20.07 -8.03 -8.63
CA ALA A 7 -21.07 -7.32 -9.44
C ALA A 7 -20.67 -5.90 -9.88
N THR A 8 -19.51 -5.35 -9.50
CA THR A 8 -19.11 -3.97 -9.85
C THR A 8 -17.98 -3.85 -10.88
N GLY A 9 -17.35 -4.96 -11.30
CA GLY A 9 -16.30 -4.92 -12.33
C GLY A 9 -15.01 -4.19 -11.94
N ILE A 10 -14.79 -3.89 -10.65
CA ILE A 10 -13.61 -3.16 -10.17
C ILE A 10 -12.44 -4.14 -9.99
N SER A 11 -11.37 -3.96 -10.77
CA SER A 11 -10.14 -4.77 -10.69
C SER A 11 -9.38 -4.58 -9.37
N PRO A 12 -8.54 -5.55 -8.94
CA PRO A 12 -7.71 -5.43 -7.74
C PRO A 12 -6.84 -4.15 -7.74
N SER A 13 -6.31 -3.77 -8.91
CA SER A 13 -5.53 -2.54 -9.05
C SER A 13 -6.34 -1.27 -8.84
N GLN A 14 -7.60 -1.24 -9.28
CA GLN A 14 -8.48 -0.11 -9.01
C GLN A 14 -8.87 -0.03 -7.54
N ARG A 15 -9.19 -1.17 -6.90
CA ARG A 15 -9.50 -1.23 -5.46
C ARG A 15 -8.35 -0.68 -4.63
N PHE A 16 -7.13 -1.11 -4.96
CA PHE A 16 -5.93 -0.62 -4.30
C PHE A 16 -5.79 0.91 -4.38
N GLU A 17 -5.92 1.51 -5.57
CA GLU A 17 -5.80 2.96 -5.72
C GLU A 17 -6.93 3.72 -5.00
N ILE A 18 -8.15 3.18 -4.99
CA ILE A 18 -9.28 3.75 -4.23
C ILE A 18 -8.96 3.74 -2.73
N ASN A 19 -8.56 2.59 -2.18
CA ASN A 19 -8.22 2.47 -0.77
C ASN A 19 -7.03 3.36 -0.39
N LEU A 20 -5.99 3.40 -1.22
CA LEU A 20 -4.85 4.29 -1.02
C LEU A 20 -5.26 5.77 -1.02
N GLY A 21 -6.30 6.12 -1.76
CA GLY A 21 -6.91 7.45 -1.79
C GLY A 21 -7.57 7.86 -0.48
N THR A 22 -8.16 6.92 0.25
CA THR A 22 -9.03 7.18 1.42
C THR A 22 -8.34 7.07 2.77
N VAL A 23 -7.20 6.38 2.86
CA VAL A 23 -6.54 6.02 4.14
C VAL A 23 -5.66 7.10 4.79
N GLY A 24 -5.88 8.39 4.49
CA GLY A 24 -5.20 9.50 5.21
C GLY A 24 -3.67 9.57 5.10
N LEU A 25 -3.07 8.90 4.11
CA LEU A 25 -1.63 8.97 3.85
C LEU A 25 -1.24 10.27 3.13
N THR A 26 -0.01 10.74 3.36
CA THR A 26 0.59 11.83 2.59
C THR A 26 0.90 11.39 1.16
N ALA A 27 1.10 12.34 0.24
CA ALA A 27 1.46 12.02 -1.15
C ALA A 27 2.71 11.13 -1.23
N ARG A 28 3.77 11.47 -0.48
CA ARG A 28 5.02 10.70 -0.47
C ARG A 28 4.84 9.29 0.07
N GLU A 29 4.02 9.11 1.11
CA GLU A 29 3.70 7.78 1.65
C GLU A 29 2.94 6.94 0.62
N LYS A 30 1.98 7.54 -0.11
CA LYS A 30 1.27 6.84 -1.20
C LYS A 30 2.22 6.38 -2.30
N ASP A 31 3.15 7.23 -2.72
CA ASP A 31 4.15 6.87 -3.75
C ASP A 31 5.01 5.69 -3.31
N ILE A 32 5.49 5.72 -2.06
CA ILE A 32 6.28 4.63 -1.49
C ILE A 32 5.45 3.33 -1.43
N VAL A 33 4.19 3.39 -0.99
CA VAL A 33 3.30 2.23 -0.92
C VAL A 33 3.04 1.61 -2.30
N ARG A 34 2.90 2.42 -3.36
CA ARG A 34 2.80 1.91 -4.74
C ARG A 34 4.05 1.13 -5.14
N GLN A 35 5.23 1.65 -4.86
CA GLN A 35 6.48 0.98 -5.20
C GLN A 35 6.67 -0.33 -4.41
N VAL A 36 6.27 -0.35 -3.13
CA VAL A 36 6.26 -1.57 -2.31
C VAL A 36 5.30 -2.63 -2.87
N ARG A 37 4.12 -2.21 -3.35
CA ARG A 37 3.19 -3.10 -4.06
C ARG A 37 3.82 -3.67 -5.33
N SER A 38 4.59 -2.88 -6.08
CA SER A 38 5.33 -3.35 -7.25
C SER A 38 6.53 -4.26 -6.95
N GLY A 39 6.80 -4.60 -5.69
CA GLY A 39 7.88 -5.52 -5.35
C GLY A 39 9.26 -4.87 -5.17
N LYS A 40 9.35 -3.53 -5.20
CA LYS A 40 10.64 -2.85 -5.09
C LYS A 40 11.21 -2.93 -3.67
N THR A 41 12.53 -3.05 -3.60
CA THR A 41 13.27 -2.99 -2.32
C THR A 41 13.40 -1.54 -1.85
N TYR A 42 13.66 -1.31 -0.57
CA TYR A 42 13.83 0.05 -0.05
C TYR A 42 14.98 0.81 -0.73
N LYS A 43 16.03 0.08 -1.15
CA LYS A 43 17.10 0.63 -1.97
C LYS A 43 16.61 1.19 -3.31
N LEU A 44 15.87 0.40 -4.09
CA LEU A 44 15.34 0.86 -5.37
C LEU A 44 14.36 2.02 -5.19
N ILE A 45 13.53 1.98 -4.15
CA ILE A 45 12.61 3.09 -3.83
C ILE A 45 13.38 4.36 -3.47
N ALA A 46 14.46 4.22 -2.69
CA ALA A 46 15.32 5.33 -2.30
C ALA A 46 15.97 5.98 -3.52
N ASP A 47 16.53 5.16 -4.41
CA ASP A 47 17.15 5.60 -5.66
C ASP A 47 16.15 6.33 -6.57
N GLU A 48 14.94 5.78 -6.76
CA GLU A 48 13.91 6.39 -7.62
C GLU A 48 13.32 7.68 -7.06
N LEU A 49 13.25 7.80 -5.73
CA LEU A 49 12.69 8.97 -5.06
C LEU A 49 13.77 9.99 -4.66
N TYR A 50 15.03 9.74 -4.98
CA TYR A 50 16.19 10.57 -4.62
C TYR A 50 16.27 10.88 -3.11
N ILE A 51 16.06 9.86 -2.28
CA ILE A 51 16.13 9.94 -0.81
C ILE A 51 16.96 8.78 -0.26
N SER A 52 17.23 8.75 1.04
CA SER A 52 17.95 7.62 1.66
C SER A 52 17.03 6.43 1.93
N GLU A 53 17.59 5.20 1.97
CA GLU A 53 16.87 4.00 2.44
C GLU A 53 16.30 4.18 3.86
N ARG A 54 17.01 4.91 4.72
CA ARG A 54 16.53 5.27 6.07
C ARG A 54 15.28 6.13 6.00
N THR A 55 15.21 7.07 5.06
CA THR A 55 14.03 7.91 4.83
C THR A 55 12.85 7.08 4.34
N VAL A 56 13.07 6.15 3.39
CA VAL A 56 12.03 5.19 2.95
C VAL A 56 11.51 4.37 4.12
N SER A 57 12.42 3.79 4.92
CA SER A 57 12.07 3.02 6.12
C SER A 57 11.22 3.83 7.10
N LYS A 58 11.58 5.10 7.34
CA LYS A 58 10.79 5.98 8.22
C LYS A 58 9.40 6.27 7.66
N HIS A 59 9.26 6.51 6.36
CA HIS A 59 7.94 6.67 5.74
C HIS A 59 7.10 5.39 5.87
N ILE A 60 7.68 4.20 5.64
CA ILE A 60 6.95 2.93 5.81
C ILE A 60 6.53 2.72 7.26
N GLN A 61 7.39 3.03 8.23
CA GLN A 61 7.02 2.96 9.64
C GLN A 61 5.82 3.87 9.95
N ASN A 62 5.82 5.09 9.45
CA ASN A 62 4.69 6.00 9.65
C ASN A 62 3.42 5.49 8.96
N VAL A 63 3.53 4.84 7.79
CA VAL A 63 2.40 4.18 7.12
C VAL A 63 1.83 3.06 7.98
N PHE A 64 2.70 2.21 8.53
CA PHE A 64 2.31 1.11 9.41
C PHE A 64 1.56 1.63 10.64
N GLU A 65 2.09 2.65 11.30
CA GLU A 65 1.45 3.31 12.45
C GLU A 65 0.09 3.91 12.08
N LYS A 66 0.00 4.64 10.96
CA LYS A 66 -1.27 5.26 10.50
C LYS A 66 -2.34 4.25 10.16
N LEU A 67 -1.97 3.09 9.61
CA LEU A 67 -2.91 2.08 9.14
C LEU A 67 -3.15 0.95 10.16
N GLY A 68 -2.41 0.97 11.27
CA GLY A 68 -2.49 -0.04 12.33
C GLY A 68 -2.03 -1.42 11.88
N VAL A 69 -1.03 -1.49 10.98
CA VAL A 69 -0.49 -2.74 10.44
C VAL A 69 0.97 -2.91 10.84
N SER A 70 1.45 -4.14 10.95
CA SER A 70 2.77 -4.45 11.52
C SER A 70 3.84 -4.76 10.47
N ASN A 71 3.45 -5.08 9.24
CA ASN A 71 4.37 -5.49 8.20
C ASN A 71 3.84 -5.23 6.78
N ARG A 72 4.72 -5.44 5.79
CA ARG A 72 4.43 -5.25 4.37
C ARG A 72 3.24 -6.09 3.89
N VAL A 73 3.12 -7.34 4.31
CA VAL A 73 2.05 -8.24 3.86
C VAL A 73 0.71 -7.74 4.38
N GLU A 74 0.66 -7.40 5.67
CA GLU A 74 -0.54 -6.84 6.30
C GLU A 74 -0.95 -5.50 5.66
N LEU A 75 0.02 -4.62 5.37
CA LEU A 75 -0.22 -3.38 4.62
C LEU A 75 -0.87 -3.63 3.26
N LEU A 76 -0.32 -4.57 2.47
CA LEU A 76 -0.86 -4.86 1.15
C LEU A 76 -2.25 -5.49 1.25
N ASN A 77 -2.46 -6.44 2.16
CA ASN A 77 -3.77 -7.05 2.40
C ASN A 77 -4.82 -6.01 2.84
N ARG A 78 -4.43 -5.07 3.71
CA ARG A 78 -5.27 -3.96 4.17
C ARG A 78 -5.77 -3.09 3.02
N LEU A 79 -4.95 -2.90 1.98
CA LEU A 79 -5.22 -2.04 0.82
C LEU A 79 -5.82 -2.80 -0.38
N GLU A 80 -5.56 -4.10 -0.51
CA GLU A 80 -6.06 -4.92 -1.62
C GLU A 80 -7.39 -5.63 -1.30
N ILE A 81 -7.68 -5.89 -0.02
CA ILE A 81 -8.74 -6.80 0.45
C ILE A 81 -8.53 -8.20 -0.17
N TRP A 82 -7.91 -9.09 0.60
CA TRP A 82 -7.83 -10.51 0.24
C TRP A 82 -9.22 -11.15 0.27
N GLU A 83 -9.65 -11.70 -0.87
CA GLU A 83 -10.50 -12.88 -0.89
C GLU A 83 -9.75 -14.00 -0.16
N ASN A 84 -10.31 -14.48 0.96
CA ASN A 84 -10.34 -15.88 1.39
C ASN A 84 -10.68 -15.94 2.89
N GLY A 85 -11.95 -16.26 3.15
CA GLY A 85 -12.39 -17.11 4.24
C GLY A 85 -13.30 -18.16 3.62
#